data_AF-A0A2E7KWK1-F1
#
_entry.id   AF-A0A2E7KWK1-F1
#
_cell.length_a   1.000
_cell.length_b   1.000
_cell.length_c   1.000
_cell.angle_alpha   90.00
_cell.angle_beta   90.00
_cell.angle_gamma   90.00
#
_symmetry.space_group_name_H-M   'P 1'
#
loop_
_entity.id
_entity.type
_entity.pdbx_description
1 polymer ?
#
loop_
_entity_poly.entity_id
_entity_poly.type
_entity_poly.pdbx_seq_one_letter_code
_entity_poly.pdbx_strand_id
1 'polypeptide(L)'
;MCIKKDWNVEKESLHQLHRELTGSSNNLPDVSWPFSFPYEHLFKNPKMEKFLSELKQAYEIKEKAEDQLLLKLWNLLPKDSPLKGLGSEKFYRFWNRLNRDPIPLAVVDSELDIVHSMILADHFSAHGLNPKSDRFHIYKDHVNWIMQGSDQRYLELWSKDFIKCKNHAKKPDNDLLKIISTFQSICINWDGSSLEDCPDAKNVMKEILHENREELENFLNSNDEYGWQKKMKMASNFIPIIY
;
A
#
# COMPACT_ATOMS: atom_id res chain seq x y z
N MET A 1 1.43 0.95 -38.36
CA MET A 1 2.52 1.19 -37.38
C MET A 1 2.02 0.82 -36.00
N CYS A 2 2.50 -0.26 -35.41
CA CYS A 2 2.29 -0.50 -33.97
C CYS A 2 3.15 0.52 -33.22
N ILE A 3 2.52 1.55 -32.66
CA ILE A 3 3.16 2.38 -31.64
C ILE A 3 3.50 1.41 -30.51
N LYS A 4 4.77 1.02 -30.39
CA LYS A 4 5.26 0.34 -29.19
C LYS A 4 4.96 1.30 -28.04
N LYS A 5 3.98 0.95 -27.22
CA LYS A 5 3.68 1.67 -25.99
C LYS A 5 4.99 1.74 -25.20
N ASP A 6 5.53 2.94 -25.06
CA ASP A 6 6.77 3.14 -24.32
C ASP A 6 6.47 2.97 -22.84
N TRP A 7 6.89 1.85 -22.29
CA TRP A 7 6.61 1.46 -20.92
C TRP A 7 7.25 2.39 -19.90
N ASN A 8 8.36 3.05 -20.25
CA ASN A 8 8.96 4.06 -19.40
C ASN A 8 8.10 5.31 -19.36
N VAL A 9 7.46 5.68 -20.48
CA VAL A 9 6.53 6.82 -20.53
C VAL A 9 5.26 6.55 -19.74
N GLU A 10 4.68 5.35 -19.84
CA GLU A 10 3.47 5.01 -19.06
C GLU A 10 3.76 4.90 -17.56
N LYS A 11 4.94 4.37 -17.20
CA LYS A 11 5.42 4.37 -15.82
C LYS A 11 5.69 5.78 -15.28
N GLU A 12 6.32 6.65 -16.06
CA GLU A 12 6.58 8.04 -15.65
C GLU A 12 5.27 8.83 -15.54
N SER A 13 4.34 8.63 -16.49
CA SER A 13 3.01 9.24 -16.45
C SER A 13 2.22 8.76 -15.24
N LEU A 14 2.39 7.50 -14.86
CA LEU A 14 1.84 6.94 -13.64
C LEU A 14 2.44 7.56 -12.40
N HIS A 15 3.76 7.60 -12.30
CA HIS A 15 4.44 8.25 -11.19
C HIS A 15 4.07 9.73 -11.12
N GLN A 16 3.88 10.41 -12.25
CA GLN A 16 3.44 11.80 -12.27
C GLN A 16 1.99 11.94 -11.82
N LEU A 17 1.08 11.10 -12.31
CA LEU A 17 -0.32 11.08 -11.86
C LEU A 17 -0.42 10.70 -10.38
N HIS A 18 0.38 9.74 -9.92
CA HIS A 18 0.54 9.40 -8.51
C HIS A 18 0.94 10.66 -7.77
N ARG A 19 2.05 11.32 -8.15
CA ARG A 19 2.52 12.57 -7.54
C ARG A 19 1.49 13.71 -7.54
N GLU A 20 0.73 13.87 -8.60
CA GLU A 20 -0.33 14.88 -8.72
C GLU A 20 -1.51 14.57 -7.79
N LEU A 21 -1.91 13.31 -7.71
CA LEU A 21 -2.94 12.84 -6.78
C LEU A 21 -2.43 12.78 -5.34
N THR A 22 -1.11 12.64 -5.15
CA THR A 22 -0.44 12.44 -3.86
C THR A 22 0.19 13.68 -3.26
N GLY A 23 0.26 14.79 -4.00
CA GLY A 23 0.94 16.00 -3.55
C GLY A 23 2.47 15.86 -3.50
N SER A 24 3.07 14.81 -4.05
CA SER A 24 4.53 14.60 -4.05
C SER A 24 5.31 15.59 -4.95
N SER A 25 4.61 16.57 -5.55
CA SER A 25 5.23 17.70 -6.27
C SER A 25 5.63 18.85 -5.33
N ASN A 26 6.72 18.71 -4.57
CA ASN A 26 7.30 19.75 -3.66
C ASN A 26 6.37 20.36 -2.59
N ASN A 27 5.06 20.10 -2.63
CA ASN A 27 4.00 20.55 -1.75
C ASN A 27 3.24 19.32 -1.29
N LEU A 28 3.82 18.60 -0.33
CA LEU A 28 3.21 17.44 0.33
C LEU A 28 1.82 17.82 0.88
N PRO A 29 0.85 16.90 0.92
CA PRO A 29 -0.53 17.21 1.24
C PRO A 29 -0.69 17.76 2.67
N ASP A 30 -1.64 18.68 2.86
CA ASP A 30 -2.01 19.36 4.13
C ASP A 30 -2.29 18.39 5.31
N VAL A 31 -2.52 17.11 5.02
CA VAL A 31 -2.62 16.02 6.01
C VAL A 31 -1.83 14.83 5.47
N SER A 32 -0.58 14.70 5.89
CA SER A 32 0.25 13.53 5.54
C SER A 32 -0.16 12.37 6.43
N TRP A 33 -1.06 11.51 5.95
CA TRP A 33 -1.16 10.17 6.54
C TRP A 33 0.24 9.56 6.57
N PRO A 34 0.64 8.91 7.67
CA PRO A 34 -0.18 8.50 8.83
C PRO A 34 -0.19 9.48 10.02
N PHE A 35 0.36 10.69 9.92
CA PHE A 35 0.47 11.62 11.04
C PHE A 35 -0.88 12.27 11.40
N SER A 36 -1.06 12.58 12.68
CA SER A 36 -2.23 13.31 13.21
C SER A 36 -2.15 14.83 13.02
N PHE A 37 -1.04 15.32 12.46
CA PHE A 37 -0.77 16.74 12.22
C PHE A 37 -0.37 17.02 10.77
N PRO A 38 -0.50 18.27 10.29
CA PRO A 38 -0.03 18.70 8.97
C PRO A 38 1.49 18.58 8.84
N TYR A 39 1.99 18.19 7.67
CA TYR A 39 3.42 17.99 7.44
C TYR A 39 4.25 19.27 7.70
N GLU A 40 3.65 20.44 7.52
CA GLU A 40 4.18 21.77 7.85
C GLU A 40 4.63 21.89 9.32
N HIS A 41 4.06 21.08 10.20
CA HIS A 41 4.46 21.01 11.60
C HIS A 41 5.93 20.60 11.74
N LEU A 42 6.40 19.65 10.94
CA LEU A 42 7.76 19.13 11.02
C LEU A 42 8.80 20.12 10.47
N PHE A 43 8.43 20.90 9.44
CA PHE A 43 9.34 21.91 8.86
C PHE A 43 9.66 23.06 9.83
N LYS A 44 8.85 23.28 10.86
CA LYS A 44 9.11 24.30 11.89
C LYS A 44 10.22 23.89 12.86
N ASN A 45 10.65 22.64 12.84
CA ASN A 45 11.70 22.10 13.70
C ASN A 45 12.96 21.79 12.90
N PRO A 46 14.05 22.59 13.01
CA PRO A 46 15.29 22.36 12.28
C PRO A 46 15.92 20.98 12.53
N LYS A 47 15.64 20.36 13.69
CA LYS A 47 16.12 19.00 14.00
C LYS A 47 15.51 17.92 13.12
N MET A 48 14.39 18.23 12.44
CA MET A 48 13.68 17.28 11.59
C MET A 48 14.19 17.23 10.16
N GLU A 49 15.13 18.10 9.74
CA GLU A 49 15.61 18.16 8.35
C GLU A 49 16.09 16.79 7.83
N LYS A 50 16.91 16.09 8.62
CA LYS A 50 17.40 14.75 8.27
C LYS A 50 16.25 13.73 8.19
N PHE A 51 15.37 13.72 9.18
CA PHE A 51 14.19 12.85 9.22
C PHE A 51 13.29 13.07 7.99
N LEU A 52 13.05 14.32 7.60
CA LEU A 52 12.22 14.67 6.44
C LEU A 52 12.81 14.14 5.13
N SER A 53 14.15 14.16 4.99
CA SER A 53 14.83 13.58 3.84
C SER A 53 14.67 12.06 3.78
N GLU A 54 14.82 11.37 4.92
CA GLU A 54 14.68 9.91 5.01
C GLU A 54 13.22 9.47 4.83
N LEU A 55 12.28 10.23 5.40
CA LEU A 55 10.86 10.03 5.26
C LEU A 55 10.42 10.14 3.79
N LYS A 56 10.94 11.13 3.06
CA LYS A 56 10.69 11.26 1.62
C LYS A 56 11.12 10.01 0.84
N GLN A 57 12.30 9.46 1.14
CA GLN A 57 12.78 8.23 0.50
C GLN A 57 11.88 7.04 0.85
N ALA A 58 11.40 6.96 2.10
CA ALA A 58 10.48 5.90 2.53
C ALA A 58 9.13 5.97 1.79
N TYR A 59 8.59 7.18 1.56
CA TYR A 59 7.42 7.37 0.71
C TYR A 59 7.68 6.89 -0.72
N GLU A 60 8.81 7.27 -1.33
CA GLU A 60 9.14 6.84 -2.70
C GLU A 60 9.18 5.31 -2.85
N ILE A 61 9.64 4.57 -1.83
CA ILE A 61 9.63 3.11 -1.81
C ILE A 61 8.20 2.56 -1.83
N LYS A 62 7.34 3.04 -0.92
CA LYS A 62 5.93 2.65 -0.84
C LYS A 62 5.19 2.97 -2.15
N GLU A 63 5.28 4.21 -2.62
CA GLU A 63 4.59 4.70 -3.83
C GLU A 63 5.00 3.85 -5.04
N LYS A 64 6.30 3.54 -5.16
CA LYS A 64 6.81 2.70 -6.26
C LYS A 64 6.28 1.26 -6.23
N ALA A 65 6.05 0.69 -5.05
CA ALA A 65 5.47 -0.66 -4.94
C ALA A 65 4.00 -0.65 -5.39
N GLU A 66 3.22 0.34 -4.93
CA GLU A 66 1.82 0.54 -5.29
C GLU A 66 1.64 0.77 -6.81
N ASP A 67 2.45 1.66 -7.38
CA ASP A 67 2.43 2.00 -8.82
C ASP A 67 2.76 0.80 -9.70
N GLN A 68 3.72 -0.04 -9.29
CA GLN A 68 4.05 -1.25 -10.04
C GLN A 68 2.88 -2.23 -10.09
N LEU A 69 2.17 -2.41 -8.97
CA LEU A 69 1.03 -3.31 -8.91
C LEU A 69 -0.15 -2.77 -9.73
N LEU A 70 -0.44 -1.47 -9.60
CA LEU A 70 -1.47 -0.77 -10.39
C LEU A 70 -1.18 -0.82 -11.89
N LEU A 71 0.07 -0.62 -12.30
CA LEU A 71 0.48 -0.68 -13.70
C LEU A 71 0.33 -2.09 -14.27
N LYS A 72 0.75 -3.12 -13.51
CA LYS A 72 0.58 -4.53 -13.91
C LYS A 72 -0.90 -4.83 -14.14
N LEU A 73 -1.76 -4.41 -13.20
CA LEU A 73 -3.19 -4.62 -13.30
C LEU A 73 -3.78 -3.89 -14.50
N TRP A 74 -3.47 -2.60 -14.64
CA TRP A 74 -3.96 -1.79 -15.76
C TRP A 74 -3.63 -2.43 -17.10
N ASN A 75 -2.39 -2.90 -17.28
CA ASN A 75 -1.95 -3.50 -18.54
C ASN A 75 -2.56 -4.87 -18.80
N LEU A 76 -2.93 -5.59 -17.75
CA LEU A 76 -3.59 -6.88 -17.85
C LEU A 76 -5.08 -6.75 -18.24
N LEU A 77 -5.73 -5.67 -17.85
CA LEU A 77 -7.17 -5.48 -18.08
C LEU A 77 -7.55 -5.56 -19.57
N PRO A 78 -8.52 -6.42 -19.94
CA PRO A 78 -9.07 -6.49 -21.29
C PRO A 78 -9.67 -5.16 -21.73
N LYS A 79 -9.61 -4.85 -23.03
CA LYS A 79 -10.09 -3.58 -23.60
C LYS A 79 -11.56 -3.29 -23.26
N ASP A 80 -12.38 -4.32 -23.29
CA ASP A 80 -13.82 -4.21 -23.10
C ASP A 80 -14.22 -4.33 -21.62
N SER A 81 -13.25 -4.50 -20.71
CA SER A 81 -13.55 -4.58 -19.28
C SER A 81 -14.03 -3.22 -18.76
N PRO A 82 -15.05 -3.19 -17.87
CA PRO A 82 -15.54 -1.96 -17.26
C PRO A 82 -14.43 -1.13 -16.58
N LEU A 83 -13.45 -1.79 -15.96
CA LEU A 83 -12.28 -1.10 -15.37
C LEU A 83 -11.42 -0.41 -16.43
N LYS A 84 -11.21 -1.03 -17.60
CA LYS A 84 -10.43 -0.41 -18.69
C LYS A 84 -11.21 0.73 -19.35
N GLY A 85 -12.52 0.57 -19.48
CA GLY A 85 -13.42 1.57 -20.06
C GLY A 85 -13.48 2.89 -19.27
N LEU A 86 -13.06 2.91 -18.01
CA LEU A 86 -12.93 4.14 -17.22
C LEU A 86 -11.91 5.14 -17.78
N GLY A 87 -10.89 4.64 -18.48
CA GLY A 87 -9.65 5.37 -18.74
C GLY A 87 -8.67 5.28 -17.57
N SER A 88 -7.38 5.43 -17.90
CA SER A 88 -6.27 5.25 -16.94
C SER A 88 -6.36 6.20 -15.76
N GLU A 89 -6.65 7.47 -16.02
CA GLU A 89 -6.70 8.50 -14.98
C GLU A 89 -7.72 8.18 -13.87
N LYS A 90 -8.96 7.84 -14.26
CA LYS A 90 -10.00 7.45 -13.30
C LYS A 90 -9.70 6.13 -12.62
N PHE A 91 -9.15 5.15 -13.35
CA PHE A 91 -8.73 3.88 -12.77
C PHE A 91 -7.69 4.11 -11.68
N TYR A 92 -6.61 4.81 -11.97
CA TYR A 92 -5.60 5.08 -10.97
C TYR A 92 -6.18 5.89 -9.82
N ARG A 93 -6.96 6.97 -10.05
CA ARG A 93 -7.58 7.72 -8.95
C ARG A 93 -8.47 6.91 -8.00
N PHE A 94 -9.12 5.83 -8.48
CA PHE A 94 -9.97 4.99 -7.63
C PHE A 94 -9.19 3.97 -6.80
N TRP A 95 -8.08 3.46 -7.31
CA TRP A 95 -7.33 2.35 -6.69
C TRP A 95 -5.95 2.75 -6.16
N ASN A 96 -5.36 3.81 -6.71
CA ASN A 96 -4.33 4.61 -6.05
C ASN A 96 -5.03 5.51 -5.04
N ARG A 97 -4.82 5.27 -3.76
CA ARG A 97 -5.10 6.28 -2.75
C ARG A 97 -3.93 6.31 -1.80
N LEU A 98 -3.15 7.36 -1.93
CA LEU A 98 -2.45 8.13 -0.89
C LEU A 98 -2.52 7.59 0.54
N ASN A 99 -3.74 7.44 1.06
CA ASN A 99 -4.05 7.16 2.46
C ASN A 99 -4.98 5.96 2.59
N ARG A 100 -4.88 4.99 1.67
CA ARG A 100 -5.59 3.72 1.83
C ARG A 100 -5.03 3.05 3.07
N ASP A 101 -5.91 2.50 3.89
CA ASP A 101 -5.49 1.56 4.92
C ASP A 101 -4.66 0.44 4.26
N PRO A 102 -3.36 0.30 4.57
CA PRO A 102 -2.49 -0.72 4.00
C PRO A 102 -2.92 -2.13 4.41
N ILE A 103 -3.63 -2.27 5.53
CA ILE A 103 -3.98 -3.56 6.13
C ILE A 103 -4.77 -4.45 5.15
N PRO A 104 -5.88 -4.00 4.53
CA PRO A 104 -6.60 -4.79 3.53
C PRO A 104 -5.73 -5.39 2.42
N LEU A 105 -4.72 -4.65 1.93
CA LEU A 105 -3.84 -5.15 0.88
C LEU A 105 -2.83 -6.16 1.45
N ALA A 106 -2.20 -5.83 2.57
CA ALA A 106 -1.26 -6.73 3.25
C ALA A 106 -1.91 -8.05 3.70
N VAL A 107 -3.20 -8.05 4.03
CA VAL A 107 -3.99 -9.23 4.38
C VAL A 107 -4.13 -10.21 3.21
N VAL A 108 -4.32 -9.69 1.99
CA VAL A 108 -4.61 -10.54 0.82
C VAL A 108 -3.38 -10.81 -0.04
N ASP A 109 -2.33 -9.99 0.08
CA ASP A 109 -1.13 -10.03 -0.74
C ASP A 109 0.05 -9.34 -0.01
N SER A 110 0.72 -10.08 0.87
CA SER A 110 1.86 -9.59 1.66
C SER A 110 3.14 -9.36 0.85
N GLU A 111 3.21 -9.92 -0.37
CA GLU A 111 4.38 -9.84 -1.26
C GLU A 111 4.18 -8.89 -2.45
N LEU A 112 2.95 -8.37 -2.64
CA LEU A 112 2.53 -7.54 -3.79
C LEU A 112 2.78 -8.24 -5.14
N ASP A 113 2.55 -9.54 -5.18
CA ASP A 113 2.80 -10.40 -6.35
C ASP A 113 1.51 -10.81 -7.10
N ILE A 114 0.34 -10.57 -6.51
CA ILE A 114 -0.96 -10.94 -7.09
C ILE A 114 -1.52 -9.73 -7.85
N VAL A 115 -1.52 -9.78 -9.18
CA VAL A 115 -1.89 -8.64 -10.03
C VAL A 115 -3.27 -8.04 -9.73
N HIS A 116 -4.26 -8.86 -9.34
CA HIS A 116 -5.61 -8.38 -8.98
C HIS A 116 -5.78 -7.96 -7.51
N SER A 117 -4.77 -8.13 -6.64
CA SER A 117 -4.90 -7.86 -5.20
C SER A 117 -5.33 -6.42 -4.91
N MET A 118 -4.89 -5.45 -5.72
CA MET A 118 -5.24 -4.05 -5.53
C MET A 118 -6.75 -3.80 -5.53
N ILE A 119 -7.49 -4.47 -6.41
CA ILE A 119 -8.96 -4.36 -6.51
C ILE A 119 -9.70 -5.40 -5.66
N LEU A 120 -9.05 -6.52 -5.31
CA LEU A 120 -9.60 -7.58 -4.47
C LEU A 120 -9.45 -7.30 -2.96
N ALA A 121 -8.47 -6.50 -2.55
CA ALA A 121 -8.21 -6.24 -1.14
C ALA A 121 -9.41 -5.64 -0.40
N ASP A 122 -10.22 -4.80 -1.06
CA ASP A 122 -11.45 -4.28 -0.45
C ASP A 122 -12.60 -5.28 -0.45
N HIS A 123 -12.54 -6.32 -1.28
CA HIS A 123 -13.53 -7.40 -1.25
C HIS A 123 -13.38 -8.25 0.02
N PHE A 124 -12.15 -8.42 0.50
CA PHE A 124 -11.83 -9.22 1.68
C PHE A 124 -11.60 -8.38 2.94
N SER A 125 -11.72 -7.06 2.86
CA SER A 125 -11.60 -6.19 4.03
C SER A 125 -12.81 -6.34 4.96
N ALA A 126 -12.62 -6.11 6.26
CA ALA A 126 -13.69 -6.21 7.26
C ALA A 126 -14.89 -5.29 6.97
N HIS A 127 -14.64 -4.17 6.28
CA HIS A 127 -15.66 -3.17 5.94
C HIS A 127 -16.20 -3.31 4.50
N GLY A 128 -15.57 -4.15 3.68
CA GLY A 128 -15.92 -4.30 2.28
C GLY A 128 -15.75 -3.02 1.44
N LEU A 129 -16.22 -3.07 0.20
CA LEU A 129 -16.45 -1.88 -0.62
C LEU A 129 -17.77 -1.22 -0.20
N ASN A 130 -17.75 0.10 0.03
CA ASN A 130 -18.97 0.86 0.31
C ASN A 130 -19.96 0.72 -0.87
N PRO A 131 -21.16 0.13 -0.65
CA PRO A 131 -22.12 -0.13 -1.73
C PRO A 131 -22.65 1.11 -2.45
N LYS A 132 -22.50 2.30 -1.84
CA LYS A 132 -22.91 3.60 -2.41
C LYS A 132 -21.80 4.31 -3.18
N SER A 133 -20.58 3.75 -3.21
CA SER A 133 -19.45 4.38 -3.88
C SER A 133 -19.41 4.04 -5.37
N ASP A 134 -19.04 5.00 -6.22
CA ASP A 134 -18.81 4.76 -7.65
C ASP A 134 -17.83 3.60 -7.88
N ARG A 135 -16.80 3.52 -7.03
CA ARG A 135 -15.81 2.44 -7.03
C ARG A 135 -16.44 1.05 -6.88
N PHE A 136 -17.43 0.91 -6.00
CA PHE A 136 -18.17 -0.35 -5.83
C PHE A 136 -18.98 -0.70 -7.07
N HIS A 137 -19.69 0.26 -7.66
CA HIS A 137 -20.49 0.01 -8.86
C HIS A 137 -19.63 -0.44 -10.02
N ILE A 138 -18.49 0.22 -10.25
CA ILE A 138 -17.54 -0.17 -11.30
C ILE A 138 -16.97 -1.56 -11.02
N TYR A 139 -16.55 -1.84 -9.78
CA TYR A 139 -16.05 -3.17 -9.41
C TYR A 139 -17.10 -4.25 -9.65
N LYS A 140 -18.36 -3.99 -9.26
CA LYS A 140 -19.48 -4.91 -9.46
C LYS A 140 -19.72 -5.16 -10.95
N ASP A 141 -19.72 -4.12 -11.77
CA ASP A 141 -19.90 -4.25 -13.22
C ASP A 141 -18.76 -5.04 -13.84
N HIS A 142 -17.52 -4.83 -13.39
CA HIS A 142 -16.36 -5.61 -13.81
C HIS A 142 -16.51 -7.09 -13.46
N VAL A 143 -16.93 -7.41 -12.23
CA VAL A 143 -17.19 -8.80 -11.82
C VAL A 143 -18.31 -9.43 -12.66
N ASN A 144 -19.41 -8.72 -12.90
CA ASN A 144 -20.49 -9.20 -13.76
C ASN A 144 -20.00 -9.49 -15.19
N TRP A 145 -19.19 -8.59 -15.74
CA TRP A 145 -18.59 -8.73 -17.06
C TRP A 145 -17.66 -9.95 -17.16
N ILE A 146 -16.88 -10.24 -16.13
CA ILE A 146 -16.07 -11.46 -16.01
C ILE A 146 -16.98 -12.71 -16.04
N MET A 147 -18.03 -12.70 -15.22
CA MET A 147 -18.93 -13.86 -15.07
C MET A 147 -19.77 -14.16 -16.32
N GLN A 148 -19.94 -13.19 -17.20
CA GLN A 148 -20.58 -13.38 -18.51
C GLN A 148 -19.69 -14.13 -19.51
N GLY A 149 -18.44 -14.46 -19.16
CA GLY A 149 -17.54 -15.24 -20.01
C GLY A 149 -16.89 -14.43 -21.14
N SER A 150 -16.82 -13.11 -20.98
CA SER A 150 -16.35 -12.18 -22.02
C SER A 150 -14.89 -12.41 -22.45
N ASP A 151 -14.04 -12.95 -21.57
CA ASP A 151 -12.67 -13.40 -21.89
C ASP A 151 -12.26 -14.57 -20.98
N GLN A 152 -12.16 -15.77 -21.57
CA GLN A 152 -11.83 -17.01 -20.85
C GLN A 152 -10.44 -16.98 -20.20
N ARG A 153 -9.44 -16.40 -20.86
CA ARG A 153 -8.07 -16.35 -20.32
C ARG A 153 -7.99 -15.39 -19.14
N TYR A 154 -8.70 -14.26 -19.25
CA TYR A 154 -8.80 -13.32 -18.16
C TYR A 154 -9.57 -13.91 -16.97
N LEU A 155 -10.67 -14.62 -17.21
CA LEU A 155 -11.43 -15.33 -16.18
C LEU A 155 -10.56 -16.33 -15.42
N GLU A 156 -9.76 -17.15 -16.12
CA GLU A 156 -8.86 -18.13 -15.48
C GLU A 156 -7.85 -17.46 -14.55
N LEU A 157 -7.23 -16.37 -15.01
CA LEU A 157 -6.29 -15.60 -14.19
C LEU A 157 -6.97 -14.93 -13.00
N TRP A 158 -8.13 -14.29 -13.23
CA TRP A 158 -8.95 -13.71 -12.17
C TRP A 158 -9.30 -14.73 -11.10
N SER A 159 -9.79 -15.91 -11.49
CA SER A 159 -10.15 -16.99 -10.57
C SER A 159 -8.95 -17.47 -9.76
N LYS A 160 -7.78 -17.61 -10.39
CA LYS A 160 -6.53 -17.99 -9.70
C LYS A 160 -6.15 -16.96 -8.64
N ASP A 161 -6.15 -15.69 -9.01
CA ASP A 161 -5.78 -14.60 -8.11
C ASP A 161 -6.79 -14.41 -6.99
N PHE A 162 -8.09 -14.55 -7.29
CA PHE A 162 -9.15 -14.54 -6.29
C PHE A 162 -8.94 -15.63 -5.23
N ILE A 163 -8.62 -16.87 -5.66
CA ILE A 163 -8.34 -17.99 -4.74
C ILE A 163 -7.10 -17.71 -3.89
N LYS A 164 -6.02 -17.17 -4.49
CA LYS A 164 -4.82 -16.78 -3.75
C LYS A 164 -5.14 -15.74 -2.68
N CYS A 165 -5.75 -14.61 -3.06
CA CYS A 165 -6.15 -13.54 -2.14
C CYS A 165 -7.05 -14.08 -1.01
N LYS A 166 -8.02 -14.95 -1.33
CA LYS A 166 -8.89 -15.60 -0.34
C LYS A 166 -8.11 -16.47 0.64
N ASN A 167 -7.08 -17.18 0.17
CA ASN A 167 -6.27 -18.04 1.02
C ASN A 167 -5.35 -17.22 1.94
N HIS A 168 -4.75 -16.14 1.43
CA HIS A 168 -4.02 -15.18 2.26
C HIS A 168 -4.93 -14.54 3.31
N ALA A 169 -6.13 -14.08 2.92
CA ALA A 169 -7.08 -13.50 3.87
C ALA A 169 -7.50 -14.45 5.01
N LYS A 170 -7.49 -15.76 4.77
CA LYS A 170 -7.78 -16.78 5.81
C LYS A 170 -6.63 -16.99 6.79
N LYS A 171 -5.40 -16.74 6.35
CA LYS A 171 -4.16 -16.94 7.12
C LYS A 171 -3.20 -15.79 6.81
N PRO A 172 -3.52 -14.57 7.29
CA PRO A 172 -2.70 -13.42 6.98
C PRO A 172 -1.33 -13.50 7.68
N ASP A 173 -0.38 -12.73 7.15
CA ASP A 173 0.93 -12.56 7.77
C ASP A 173 0.81 -11.65 9.00
N ASN A 174 0.53 -12.25 10.16
CA ASN A 174 0.26 -11.50 11.39
C ASN A 174 1.43 -10.61 11.83
N ASP A 175 2.68 -11.02 11.60
CA ASP A 175 3.86 -10.23 11.94
C ASP A 175 3.90 -8.95 11.11
N LEU A 176 3.66 -9.07 9.80
CA LEU A 176 3.57 -7.93 8.90
C LEU A 176 2.44 -6.98 9.31
N LEU A 177 1.25 -7.52 9.59
CA LEU A 177 0.11 -6.71 10.05
C LEU A 177 0.42 -6.00 11.37
N LYS A 178 1.13 -6.67 12.28
CA LYS A 178 1.55 -6.08 13.55
C LYS A 178 2.51 -4.91 13.33
N ILE A 179 3.54 -5.07 12.50
CA ILE A 179 4.44 -3.98 12.12
C ILE A 179 3.67 -2.79 11.53
N ILE A 180 2.76 -3.05 10.59
CA ILE A 180 1.97 -2.00 9.94
C ILE A 180 1.10 -1.23 10.94
N SER A 181 0.36 -1.95 11.78
CA SER A 181 -0.54 -1.35 12.77
C SER A 181 0.20 -0.63 13.90
N THR A 182 1.32 -1.16 14.39
CA THR A 182 2.18 -0.49 15.36
C THR A 182 2.75 0.79 14.78
N PHE A 183 3.27 0.77 13.54
CA PHE A 183 3.73 1.98 12.88
C PHE A 183 2.64 3.04 12.77
N GLN A 184 1.43 2.66 12.32
CA GLN A 184 0.29 3.58 12.28
C GLN A 184 -0.03 4.17 13.66
N SER A 185 0.01 3.36 14.72
CA SER A 185 -0.20 3.82 16.10
C SER A 185 0.85 4.84 16.52
N ILE A 186 2.14 4.58 16.27
CA ILE A 186 3.22 5.52 16.60
C ILE A 186 3.02 6.83 15.83
N CYS A 187 2.73 6.77 14.53
CA CYS A 187 2.50 7.98 13.73
C CYS A 187 1.33 8.85 14.21
N ILE A 188 0.25 8.22 14.69
CA ILE A 188 -0.93 8.93 15.22
C ILE A 188 -0.59 9.61 16.55
N ASN A 189 0.20 8.95 17.39
CA ASN A 189 0.50 9.41 18.75
C ASN A 189 1.75 10.30 18.83
N TRP A 190 2.65 10.24 17.85
CA TRP A 190 3.80 11.12 17.76
C TRP A 190 3.32 12.55 17.48
N ASP A 191 3.94 13.54 18.12
CA ASP A 191 3.59 14.95 17.99
C ASP A 191 4.56 15.74 17.10
N GLY A 192 5.61 15.10 16.58
CA GLY A 192 6.60 15.76 15.72
C GLY A 192 7.58 16.68 16.47
N SER A 193 7.61 16.64 17.80
CA SER A 193 8.47 17.51 18.62
C SER A 193 9.88 16.95 18.83
N SER A 194 10.01 15.62 18.92
CA SER A 194 11.25 14.90 19.24
C SER A 194 11.51 13.74 18.27
N LEU A 195 12.77 13.43 18.00
CA LEU A 195 13.18 12.25 17.22
C LEU A 195 13.17 10.96 18.04
N GLU A 196 13.11 11.05 19.37
CA GLU A 196 13.20 9.88 20.26
C GLU A 196 12.07 8.87 20.02
N ASP A 197 10.86 9.37 19.77
CA ASP A 197 9.65 8.57 19.54
C ASP A 197 9.14 8.67 18.10
N CYS A 198 10.01 9.03 17.15
CA CYS A 198 9.62 9.13 15.75
C CYS A 198 9.23 7.75 15.16
N PRO A 199 8.37 7.70 14.14
CA PRO A 199 7.95 6.44 13.53
C PRO A 199 9.02 5.88 12.60
N ASP A 200 10.05 5.28 13.20
CA ASP A 200 11.12 4.56 12.51
C ASP A 200 11.08 3.05 12.85
N ALA A 201 11.93 2.28 12.17
CA ALA A 201 12.01 0.84 12.37
C ALA A 201 12.37 0.45 13.82
N LYS A 202 13.18 1.28 14.49
CA LYS A 202 13.64 1.04 15.85
C LYS A 202 12.51 1.19 16.86
N ASN A 203 11.70 2.24 16.74
CA ASN A 203 10.59 2.50 17.65
C ASN A 203 9.42 1.55 17.41
N VAL A 204 9.17 1.14 16.17
CA VAL A 204 8.23 0.04 15.89
C VAL A 204 8.67 -1.26 16.53
N MET A 205 9.96 -1.61 16.44
CA MET A 205 10.51 -2.79 17.10
C MET A 205 10.36 -2.72 18.61
N LYS A 206 10.75 -1.60 19.21
CA LYS A 206 10.64 -1.34 20.64
C LYS A 206 9.21 -1.50 21.15
N GLU A 207 8.23 -0.99 20.42
CA GLU A 207 6.82 -1.04 20.83
C GLU A 207 6.25 -2.46 20.75
N ILE A 208 6.53 -3.20 19.67
CA ILE A 208 6.11 -4.60 19.53
C ILE A 208 6.72 -5.48 20.63
N LEU A 209 8.00 -5.28 20.90
CA LEU A 209 8.71 -5.96 21.99
C LEU A 209 8.09 -5.62 23.35
N HIS A 210 7.69 -4.38 23.58
CA HIS A 210 7.05 -3.95 24.84
C HIS A 210 5.66 -4.57 25.05
N GLU A 211 4.84 -4.66 23.99
CA GLU A 211 3.50 -5.24 24.06
C GLU A 211 3.51 -6.76 24.29
N ASN A 212 4.57 -7.46 23.86
CA ASN A 212 4.73 -8.91 23.99
C ASN A 212 5.85 -9.29 25.00
N ARG A 213 5.75 -8.82 26.25
CA ARG A 213 6.76 -9.07 27.31
C ARG A 213 7.16 -10.54 27.50
N GLU A 214 6.27 -11.50 27.24
CA GLU A 214 6.58 -12.95 27.30
C GLU A 214 7.35 -13.45 26.06
N GLU A 215 7.18 -12.84 24.89
CA GLU A 215 8.00 -13.13 23.70
C GLU A 215 9.37 -12.44 23.79
N LEU A 216 9.48 -11.33 24.52
CA LEU A 216 10.73 -10.58 24.74
C LEU A 216 11.87 -11.48 25.28
N GLU A 217 11.54 -12.43 26.17
CA GLU A 217 12.51 -13.37 26.75
C GLU A 217 12.96 -14.46 25.74
N ASN A 218 12.11 -14.78 24.76
CA ASN A 218 12.44 -15.70 23.66
C ASN A 218 13.14 -14.98 22.48
N PHE A 219 12.79 -13.73 22.21
CA PHE A 219 13.28 -12.91 21.09
C PHE A 219 14.76 -12.51 21.22
N LEU A 220 15.21 -12.27 22.46
CA LEU A 220 16.60 -11.89 22.74
C LEU A 220 17.62 -13.04 22.54
N ASN A 221 17.16 -14.29 22.40
CA ASN A 221 18.02 -15.48 22.47
C ASN A 221 18.26 -16.23 21.15
N SER A 222 17.63 -15.88 20.02
CA SER A 222 17.92 -16.62 18.77
C SER A 222 17.64 -15.85 17.49
N ASN A 223 18.69 -15.58 16.69
CA ASN A 223 18.68 -15.47 15.22
C ASN A 223 17.53 -14.71 14.48
N ASP A 224 16.74 -13.89 15.17
CA ASP A 224 15.50 -13.28 14.66
C ASP A 224 15.70 -11.92 13.98
N GLU A 225 16.91 -11.34 14.09
CA GLU A 225 17.24 -10.05 13.48
C GLU A 225 17.08 -10.08 11.95
N TYR A 226 17.47 -11.20 11.31
CA TYR A 226 17.29 -11.38 9.87
C TYR A 226 15.82 -11.51 9.47
N GLY A 227 15.03 -12.23 10.28
CA GLY A 227 13.58 -12.36 10.08
C GLY A 227 12.88 -11.00 10.20
N TRP A 228 13.24 -10.24 11.23
CA TRP A 228 12.76 -8.89 11.47
C TRP A 228 13.10 -7.93 10.33
N GLN A 229 14.37 -7.87 9.92
CA GLN A 229 14.81 -7.04 8.80
C GLN A 229 14.05 -7.40 7.51
N LYS A 230 13.79 -8.69 7.27
CA LYS A 230 12.97 -9.14 6.13
C LYS A 230 11.53 -8.64 6.24
N LYS A 231 10.90 -8.76 7.42
CA LYS A 231 9.51 -8.32 7.64
C LYS A 231 9.37 -6.80 7.56
N MET A 232 10.33 -6.05 8.11
CA MET A 232 10.41 -4.60 7.96
C MET A 232 10.54 -4.17 6.50
N LYS A 233 11.40 -4.85 5.74
CA LYS A 233 11.53 -4.62 4.30
C LYS A 233 10.23 -4.91 3.57
N MET A 234 9.50 -5.96 3.93
CA MET A 234 8.17 -6.23 3.38
C MET A 234 7.19 -5.10 3.73
N ALA A 235 7.16 -4.66 4.99
CA ALA A 235 6.32 -3.57 5.48
C ALA A 235 6.59 -2.23 4.78
N SER A 236 7.85 -1.97 4.37
CA SER A 236 8.23 -0.75 3.63
C SER A 236 7.49 -0.58 2.30
N ASN A 237 6.93 -1.66 1.74
CA ASN A 237 6.10 -1.58 0.53
C ASN A 237 4.68 -1.05 0.84
N PHE A 238 4.26 -1.04 2.10
CA PHE A 238 2.93 -0.68 2.56
C PHE A 238 2.91 0.63 3.36
N ILE A 239 3.97 0.91 4.10
CA ILE A 239 4.12 2.07 4.99
C ILE A 239 5.51 2.72 4.83
N PRO A 240 5.63 4.06 4.98
CA PRO A 240 6.89 4.77 4.82
C PRO A 240 7.78 4.65 6.08
N ILE A 241 8.38 3.47 6.29
CA ILE A 241 9.31 3.22 7.41
C ILE A 241 10.71 3.77 7.11
N ILE A 242 11.28 4.48 8.09
CA ILE A 242 12.68 4.95 8.11
C ILE A 242 13.56 3.92 8.85
N TYR A 243 14.81 3.75 8.41
CA TYR A 243 15.79 2.80 8.95
C TYR A 243 16.99 3.49 9.60
#